data_AF-A0AAW4ZXZ2-F1
#
_entry.id   AF-A0AAW4ZXZ2-F1
#
_cell.length_a   1.000
_cell.length_b   1.000
_cell.length_c   1.000
_cell.angle_alpha   90.00
_cell.angle_beta   90.00
_cell.angle_gamma   90.00
#
_symmetry.space_group_name_H-M   'P 1'
#
loop_
_entity.id
_entity.type
_entity.pdbx_description
1 polymer ?
#
loop_
_entity_poly.entity_id
_entity_poly.type
_entity_poly.pdbx_seq_one_letter_code
_entity_poly.pdbx_strand_id
1 'polypeptide(L)'
;MNNVCTLVRNIAREQEHKIIKVYQFNVVDNVYIDFYITTKDSFEYYIIIDCDLSNLGDVNNSIQIALSTKLRAHLDRNLDIKNLPFTLSHYFEKNTCIIVTSKVKDEVSSADVYKFISLVEEDSYYFKKQVIYFNDEELSFCDNLILSEDNITEYCGRNISKIDKYEKYILNNDLEYGFLSKLYEKIPFLNLSVTEQDLLNLDDMIKSKLTAEETNLLSQLELLSDEEKIDQWISSLEVEK
;
A
#
# COMPACT_ATOMS: atom_id res chain seq x y z
N MET A 1 0.52 -19.85 -7.82
CA MET A 1 0.16 -18.42 -7.81
C MET A 1 -1.20 -18.27 -7.18
N ASN A 2 -1.17 -17.90 -5.90
CA ASN A 2 -2.34 -17.65 -5.08
C ASN A 2 -3.08 -16.35 -5.48
N ASN A 3 -4.23 -16.11 -4.87
CA ASN A 3 -5.06 -14.94 -5.16
C ASN A 3 -4.47 -13.63 -4.62
N VAL A 4 -3.66 -13.66 -3.56
CA VAL A 4 -2.92 -12.47 -3.09
C VAL A 4 -1.90 -12.01 -4.14
N CYS A 5 -1.19 -12.92 -4.80
CA CYS A 5 -0.31 -12.59 -5.92
C CYS A 5 -1.10 -11.94 -7.07
N THR A 6 -2.32 -12.41 -7.31
CA THR A 6 -3.24 -11.81 -8.29
C THR A 6 -3.73 -10.43 -7.85
N LEU A 7 -3.99 -10.23 -6.56
CA LEU A 7 -4.34 -8.94 -5.95
C LEU A 7 -3.23 -7.92 -6.16
N VAL A 8 -1.98 -8.24 -5.78
CA VAL A 8 -0.84 -7.33 -5.96
C VAL A 8 -0.63 -6.98 -7.43
N ARG A 9 -0.82 -7.95 -8.34
CA ARG A 9 -0.79 -7.70 -9.79
C ARG A 9 -1.90 -6.74 -10.24
N ASN A 10 -3.12 -6.88 -9.72
CA ASN A 10 -4.22 -5.97 -10.05
C ASN A 10 -3.95 -4.55 -9.56
N ILE A 11 -3.46 -4.40 -8.32
CA ILE A 11 -3.03 -3.12 -7.77
C ILE A 11 -1.96 -2.48 -8.67
N ALA A 12 -0.94 -3.25 -9.08
CA ALA A 12 0.09 -2.73 -9.97
C ALA A 12 -0.50 -2.23 -11.31
N ARG A 13 -1.51 -2.92 -11.85
CA ARG A 13 -2.19 -2.51 -13.09
C ARG A 13 -3.00 -1.21 -12.90
N GLU A 14 -3.71 -1.09 -11.79
CA GLU A 14 -4.45 0.13 -11.43
C GLU A 14 -3.52 1.34 -11.25
N GLN A 15 -2.30 1.09 -10.78
CA GLN A 15 -1.23 2.11 -10.68
C GLN A 15 -0.49 2.37 -12.01
N GLU A 16 -1.01 1.87 -13.13
CA GLU A 16 -0.48 2.02 -14.49
C GLU A 16 0.87 1.34 -14.72
N HIS A 17 1.24 0.35 -13.91
CA HIS A 17 2.44 -0.41 -14.19
C HIS A 17 2.23 -1.33 -15.41
N LYS A 18 3.29 -1.47 -16.18
CA LYS A 18 3.41 -2.49 -17.22
C LYS A 18 3.80 -3.79 -16.55
N ILE A 19 3.17 -4.90 -16.96
CA ILE A 19 3.33 -6.19 -16.30
C ILE A 19 3.69 -7.26 -17.34
N ILE A 20 4.69 -8.08 -17.01
CA ILE A 20 5.07 -9.30 -17.74
C ILE A 20 4.88 -10.47 -16.81
N LYS A 21 4.29 -11.56 -17.31
CA LYS A 21 4.30 -12.85 -16.60
C LYS A 21 5.42 -13.71 -17.17
N VAL A 22 6.26 -14.24 -16.30
CA VAL A 22 7.34 -15.18 -16.62
C VAL A 22 6.90 -16.56 -16.14
N TYR A 23 6.96 -17.54 -17.04
CA TYR A 23 6.56 -18.91 -16.78
C TYR A 23 7.77 -19.82 -16.77
N GLN A 24 7.74 -20.84 -15.92
CA GLN A 24 8.73 -21.91 -15.88
C GLN A 24 10.16 -21.37 -15.82
N PHE A 25 10.40 -20.40 -14.94
CA PHE A 25 11.74 -19.88 -14.72
C PHE A 25 12.54 -20.86 -13.86
N ASN A 26 13.65 -21.34 -14.39
CA ASN A 26 14.50 -22.30 -13.70
C ASN A 26 15.32 -21.63 -12.59
N VAL A 27 15.08 -22.05 -11.35
CA VAL A 27 15.81 -21.53 -10.17
C VAL A 27 17.06 -22.38 -9.94
N VAL A 28 16.86 -23.63 -9.53
CA VAL A 28 17.89 -24.63 -9.21
C VAL A 28 17.36 -26.00 -9.60
N ASP A 29 18.21 -26.84 -10.20
CA ASP A 29 17.85 -28.18 -10.66
C ASP A 29 16.47 -28.19 -11.38
N ASN A 30 15.64 -29.21 -11.21
CA ASN A 30 14.30 -29.27 -11.80
C ASN A 30 13.25 -28.41 -11.07
N VAL A 31 13.66 -27.35 -10.36
CA VAL A 31 12.76 -26.40 -9.68
C VAL A 31 12.49 -25.21 -10.58
N TYR A 32 11.21 -25.00 -10.88
CA TYR A 32 10.72 -23.93 -11.72
C TYR A 32 9.70 -23.10 -10.97
N ILE A 33 9.75 -21.78 -11.18
CA ILE A 33 8.80 -20.83 -10.59
C ILE A 33 8.14 -19.99 -11.67
N ASP A 34 6.91 -19.56 -11.38
CA ASP A 34 6.19 -18.57 -12.17
C ASP A 34 6.13 -17.27 -11.37
N PHE A 35 6.25 -16.12 -12.04
CA PHE A 35 6.20 -14.82 -11.38
C PHE A 35 5.78 -13.70 -12.33
N TYR A 36 5.50 -12.53 -11.75
CA TYR A 36 5.32 -11.29 -12.51
C TYR A 36 6.53 -10.37 -12.35
N ILE A 37 6.88 -9.66 -13.42
CA ILE A 37 7.73 -8.47 -13.37
C ILE A 37 6.85 -7.28 -13.69
N THR A 38 6.94 -6.23 -12.88
CA THR A 38 6.16 -5.01 -13.07
C THR A 38 7.05 -3.77 -12.95
N THR A 39 6.78 -2.76 -13.76
CA THR A 39 7.46 -1.46 -13.73
C THR A 39 6.57 -0.37 -14.33
N LYS A 40 6.65 0.84 -13.80
CA LYS A 40 5.94 2.01 -14.34
C LYS A 40 6.82 2.79 -15.34
N ASP A 41 8.10 2.90 -15.04
CA ASP A 41 9.03 3.86 -15.67
C ASP A 41 10.33 3.23 -16.21
N SER A 42 10.48 1.91 -16.10
CA SER A 42 11.73 1.18 -16.42
C SER A 42 12.94 1.61 -15.58
N PHE A 43 12.70 2.25 -14.44
CA PHE A 43 13.68 2.60 -13.42
C PHE A 43 13.46 1.78 -12.15
N GLU A 44 12.23 1.74 -11.63
CA GLU A 44 11.85 0.88 -10.50
C GLU A 44 11.14 -0.38 -11.00
N TYR A 45 11.56 -1.53 -10.47
CA TYR A 45 11.03 -2.83 -10.85
C TYR A 45 10.57 -3.58 -9.61
N TYR A 46 9.49 -4.34 -9.77
CA TYR A 46 9.01 -5.24 -8.74
C TYR A 46 8.81 -6.64 -9.34
N ILE A 47 9.32 -7.65 -8.65
CA ILE A 47 9.12 -9.05 -9.00
C ILE A 47 8.13 -9.62 -7.99
N ILE A 48 6.96 -10.05 -8.44
CA ILE A 48 5.92 -10.61 -7.57
C ILE A 48 5.97 -12.13 -7.69
N ILE A 49 6.35 -12.80 -6.59
CA ILE A 49 6.46 -14.25 -6.52
C ILE A 49 5.50 -14.82 -5.47
N ASP A 50 5.01 -16.02 -5.72
CA ASP A 50 4.25 -16.82 -4.76
C ASP A 50 5.16 -17.92 -4.21
N CYS A 51 5.28 -18.01 -2.89
CA CYS A 51 6.17 -18.96 -2.22
C CYS A 51 5.52 -19.44 -0.92
N ASP A 52 5.51 -20.75 -0.69
CA ASP A 52 5.05 -21.30 0.58
C ASP A 52 5.98 -20.90 1.72
N LEU A 53 5.43 -20.72 2.93
CA LEU A 53 6.20 -20.31 4.10
C LEU A 53 7.37 -21.26 4.41
N SER A 54 7.20 -22.56 4.16
CA SER A 54 8.26 -23.56 4.37
C SER A 54 9.46 -23.36 3.43
N ASN A 55 9.25 -22.71 2.29
CA ASN A 55 10.25 -22.51 1.24
C ASN A 55 10.74 -21.06 1.21
N LEU A 56 10.34 -20.24 2.18
CA LEU A 56 10.71 -18.82 2.22
C LEU A 56 12.24 -18.62 2.25
N GLY A 57 12.98 -19.55 2.87
CA GLY A 57 14.45 -19.54 2.84
C GLY A 57 15.05 -19.68 1.44
N ASP A 58 14.35 -20.29 0.48
CA ASP A 58 14.81 -20.40 -0.90
C ASP A 58 14.80 -19.06 -1.62
N VAL A 59 14.01 -18.08 -1.14
CA VAL A 59 14.02 -16.71 -1.66
C VAL A 59 15.43 -16.14 -1.61
N ASN A 60 16.11 -16.30 -0.47
CA ASN A 60 17.46 -15.81 -0.27
C ASN A 60 18.54 -16.75 -0.83
N ASN A 61 18.33 -18.06 -0.78
CA ASN A 61 19.40 -19.00 -1.13
C ASN A 61 19.48 -19.29 -2.64
N SER A 62 18.34 -19.39 -3.30
CA SER A 62 18.28 -19.94 -4.68
C SER A 62 17.57 -18.98 -5.63
N ILE A 63 16.41 -18.45 -5.25
CA ILE A 63 15.55 -17.65 -6.13
C ILE A 63 16.22 -16.33 -6.47
N GLN A 64 16.68 -15.54 -5.49
CA GLN A 64 17.31 -14.25 -5.78
C GLN A 64 18.58 -14.39 -6.63
N ILE A 65 19.37 -15.44 -6.40
CA ILE A 65 20.59 -15.70 -7.16
C ILE A 65 20.23 -16.07 -8.60
N ALA A 66 19.25 -16.95 -8.80
CA ALA A 66 18.78 -17.31 -10.13
C ALA A 66 18.22 -16.08 -10.86
N LEU A 67 17.39 -15.26 -10.21
CA LEU A 67 16.85 -14.04 -10.78
C LEU A 67 17.95 -13.05 -11.19
N SER A 68 18.96 -12.83 -10.35
CA SER A 68 20.03 -11.88 -10.67
C SER A 68 20.95 -12.38 -11.79
N THR A 69 21.18 -13.70 -11.88
CA THR A 69 22.17 -14.27 -12.82
C THR A 69 21.58 -14.77 -14.14
N LYS A 70 20.34 -15.28 -14.14
CA LYS A 70 19.75 -15.98 -15.30
C LYS A 70 18.60 -15.23 -15.96
N LEU A 71 17.95 -14.28 -15.27
CA LEU A 71 16.69 -13.70 -15.74
C LEU A 71 16.80 -13.02 -17.10
N ARG A 72 17.79 -12.14 -17.28
CA ARG A 72 17.98 -11.43 -18.57
C ARG A 72 18.09 -12.43 -19.72
N ALA A 73 18.98 -13.42 -19.59
CA ALA A 73 19.15 -14.47 -20.60
C ALA A 73 17.89 -15.32 -20.81
N HIS A 74 17.09 -15.55 -19.77
CA HIS A 74 15.82 -16.25 -19.88
C HIS A 74 14.78 -15.43 -20.67
N LEU A 75 14.66 -14.13 -20.38
CA LEU A 75 13.77 -13.23 -21.12
C LEU A 75 14.20 -13.15 -22.59
N ASP A 76 15.49 -13.04 -22.87
CA ASP A 76 16.01 -12.93 -24.23
C ASP A 76 15.74 -14.18 -25.09
N ARG A 77 15.66 -15.37 -24.48
CA ARG A 77 15.47 -16.65 -25.17
C ARG A 77 14.00 -17.05 -25.31
N ASN A 78 13.20 -16.83 -24.27
CA ASN A 78 11.84 -17.36 -24.19
C ASN A 78 10.77 -16.33 -24.52
N LEU A 79 11.10 -15.05 -24.50
CA LEU A 79 10.20 -13.96 -24.83
C LEU A 79 10.81 -13.19 -25.98
N ASP A 80 10.04 -12.99 -27.05
CA ASP A 80 10.47 -12.12 -28.14
C ASP A 80 10.57 -10.69 -27.56
N ILE A 81 11.78 -10.26 -27.22
CA ILE A 81 12.06 -8.99 -26.50
C ILE A 81 11.35 -7.82 -27.18
N LYS A 82 11.19 -7.88 -28.51
CA LYS A 82 10.53 -6.86 -29.32
C LYS A 82 9.04 -6.67 -29.01
N ASN A 83 8.40 -7.68 -28.42
CA ASN A 83 6.98 -7.69 -28.05
C ASN A 83 6.75 -7.58 -26.54
N LEU A 84 7.81 -7.38 -25.74
CA LEU A 84 7.64 -7.11 -24.32
C LEU A 84 7.09 -5.69 -24.13
N PRO A 85 6.15 -5.49 -23.17
CA PRO A 85 5.62 -4.16 -22.88
C PRO A 85 6.71 -3.18 -22.37
N PHE A 86 7.83 -3.72 -21.88
CA PHE A 86 9.03 -2.99 -21.49
C PHE A 86 10.28 -3.86 -21.63
N THR A 87 11.43 -3.23 -21.77
CA THR A 87 12.77 -3.85 -21.74
C THR A 87 13.44 -3.60 -20.40
N LEU A 88 14.18 -4.59 -19.87
CA LEU A 88 14.94 -4.43 -18.63
C LEU A 88 16.12 -3.49 -18.84
N SER A 89 16.07 -2.30 -18.25
CA SER A 89 17.16 -1.33 -18.28
C SER A 89 18.37 -1.79 -17.44
N HIS A 90 19.45 -1.02 -17.45
CA HIS A 90 20.61 -1.24 -16.58
C HIS A 90 20.31 -0.97 -15.11
N TYR A 91 19.18 -0.31 -14.78
CA TYR A 91 18.75 -0.05 -13.41
C TYR A 91 18.13 -1.27 -12.73
N PHE A 92 17.70 -2.27 -13.50
CA PHE A 92 17.01 -3.45 -12.98
C PHE A 92 17.74 -4.09 -11.79
N GLU A 93 19.05 -4.33 -11.87
CA GLU A 93 19.79 -5.00 -10.79
C GLU A 93 19.87 -4.19 -9.50
N LYS A 94 19.78 -2.86 -9.57
CA LYS A 94 19.91 -1.97 -8.41
C LYS A 94 18.56 -1.54 -7.82
N ASN A 95 17.54 -1.46 -8.67
CA ASN A 95 16.24 -0.88 -8.35
C ASN A 95 15.11 -1.91 -8.46
N THR A 96 15.41 -3.17 -8.17
CA THR A 96 14.40 -4.24 -8.12
C THR A 96 14.10 -4.62 -6.68
N CYS A 97 12.80 -4.71 -6.38
CA CYS A 97 12.29 -5.26 -5.13
C CYS A 97 11.51 -6.56 -5.42
N ILE A 98 11.76 -7.61 -4.65
CA ILE A 98 11.00 -8.86 -4.71
C ILE A 98 9.87 -8.78 -3.69
N ILE A 99 8.63 -8.88 -4.16
CA ILE A 99 7.43 -8.99 -3.33
C ILE A 99 7.03 -10.47 -3.30
N VAL A 100 7.15 -11.08 -2.12
CA VAL A 100 6.84 -12.49 -1.89
C VAL A 100 5.48 -12.59 -1.21
N THR A 101 4.54 -13.31 -1.81
CA THR A 101 3.28 -13.66 -1.14
C THR A 101 3.40 -15.05 -0.55
N SER A 102 3.07 -15.23 0.73
CA SER A 102 3.23 -16.51 1.42
C SER A 102 2.05 -16.82 2.33
N LYS A 103 1.43 -17.99 2.14
CA LYS A 103 0.37 -18.46 3.04
C LYS A 103 0.96 -18.99 4.34
N VAL A 104 0.41 -18.55 5.47
CA VAL A 104 0.73 -19.07 6.81
C VAL A 104 -0.21 -20.23 7.14
N LYS A 105 0.35 -21.29 7.72
CA LYS A 105 -0.43 -22.40 8.25
C LYS A 105 -0.77 -22.13 9.72
N ASP A 106 -1.97 -22.50 10.15
CA ASP A 106 -2.49 -22.22 11.50
C ASP A 106 -1.62 -22.80 12.64
N GLU A 107 -0.82 -23.81 12.33
CA GLU A 107 0.08 -24.48 13.28
C GLU A 107 1.35 -23.67 13.60
N VAL A 108 1.67 -22.64 12.81
CA VAL A 108 2.90 -21.85 12.97
C VAL A 108 2.64 -20.67 13.90
N SER A 109 3.45 -20.52 14.94
CA SER A 109 3.33 -19.40 15.87
C SER A 109 3.62 -18.07 15.16
N SER A 110 2.96 -16.98 15.59
CA SER A 110 3.23 -15.65 15.06
C SER A 110 4.69 -15.23 15.18
N ALA A 111 5.35 -15.59 16.30
CA ALA A 111 6.77 -15.32 16.52
C ALA A 111 7.66 -16.01 15.47
N ASP A 112 7.34 -17.26 15.11
CA ASP A 112 8.08 -17.98 14.07
C ASP A 112 7.84 -17.39 12.69
N VAL A 113 6.60 -17.02 12.38
CA VAL A 113 6.26 -16.32 11.12
C VAL A 113 7.09 -15.05 10.98
N TYR A 114 7.11 -14.19 12.01
CA TYR A 114 7.92 -12.96 11.98
C TYR A 114 9.40 -13.25 11.82
N LYS A 115 9.92 -14.26 12.52
CA LYS A 115 11.32 -14.66 12.38
C LYS A 115 11.66 -15.08 10.95
N PHE A 116 10.82 -15.90 10.31
CA PHE A 116 11.03 -16.31 8.91
C PHE A 116 11.00 -15.12 7.96
N ILE A 117 10.05 -14.21 8.14
CA ILE A 117 9.92 -13.00 7.33
C ILE A 117 11.13 -12.09 7.50
N SER A 118 11.55 -11.79 8.73
CA SER A 118 12.71 -10.94 9.01
C SER A 118 13.98 -11.49 8.38
N LEU A 119 14.20 -12.82 8.45
CA LEU A 119 15.34 -13.46 7.80
C LEU A 119 15.37 -13.22 6.28
N VAL A 120 14.21 -13.08 5.64
CA VAL A 120 14.13 -12.78 4.21
C VAL A 120 14.26 -11.29 3.93
N GLU A 121 13.55 -10.44 4.65
CA GLU A 121 13.52 -9.00 4.40
C GLU A 121 14.85 -8.30 4.75
N GLU A 122 15.57 -8.78 5.76
CA GLU A 122 16.85 -8.21 6.22
C GLU A 122 18.05 -8.63 5.36
N ASP A 123 17.88 -9.61 4.46
CA ASP A 123 18.96 -10.04 3.57
C ASP A 123 19.24 -8.97 2.50
N SER A 124 20.40 -8.31 2.63
CA SER A 124 20.81 -7.18 1.79
C SER A 124 21.34 -7.55 0.40
N TYR A 125 21.49 -8.84 0.10
CA TYR A 125 22.06 -9.27 -1.18
C TYR A 125 21.05 -9.15 -2.32
N TYR A 126 21.57 -8.84 -3.51
CA TYR A 126 20.90 -8.76 -4.82
C TYR A 126 19.72 -7.79 -4.94
N PHE A 127 18.66 -7.98 -4.15
CA PHE A 127 17.40 -7.26 -4.27
C PHE A 127 16.83 -6.95 -2.88
N LYS A 128 16.14 -5.81 -2.75
CA LYS A 128 15.25 -5.59 -1.60
C LYS A 128 14.15 -6.65 -1.63
N LYS A 129 13.72 -7.17 -0.48
CA LYS A 129 12.58 -8.09 -0.40
C LYS A 129 11.49 -7.52 0.52
N GLN A 130 10.26 -7.87 0.23
CA GLN A 130 9.08 -7.61 1.05
C GLN A 130 8.23 -8.88 1.06
N VAL A 131 7.78 -9.32 2.23
CA VAL A 131 6.96 -10.52 2.37
C VAL A 131 5.56 -10.15 2.84
N ILE A 132 4.57 -10.47 2.01
CA ILE A 132 3.15 -10.38 2.33
C ILE A 132 2.69 -11.76 2.76
N TYR A 133 2.60 -11.97 4.07
CA TYR A 133 2.08 -13.20 4.64
C TYR A 133 0.57 -13.10 4.88
N PHE A 134 -0.15 -14.19 4.72
CA PHE A 134 -1.60 -14.20 4.93
C PHE A 134 -2.12 -15.55 5.43
N ASN A 135 -3.21 -15.55 6.19
CA ASN A 135 -3.93 -16.76 6.59
C ASN A 135 -5.15 -17.04 5.68
N ASP A 136 -5.92 -18.09 5.96
CA ASP A 136 -7.10 -18.46 5.15
C ASP A 136 -8.26 -17.45 5.20
N GLU A 137 -8.42 -16.76 6.33
CA GLU A 137 -9.44 -15.72 6.48
C GLU A 137 -9.09 -14.48 5.64
N GLU A 138 -7.83 -14.04 5.68
CA GLU A 138 -7.30 -12.96 4.85
C GLU A 138 -7.34 -13.32 3.36
N LEU A 139 -7.08 -14.59 3.00
CA LEU A 139 -7.23 -15.07 1.63
C LEU A 139 -8.69 -14.98 1.15
N SER A 140 -9.63 -15.38 2.00
CA SER A 140 -11.06 -15.29 1.69
C SER A 140 -11.51 -13.83 1.48
N PHE A 141 -10.98 -12.92 2.29
CA PHE A 141 -11.18 -11.48 2.09
C PHE A 141 -10.60 -10.99 0.76
N CYS A 142 -9.37 -11.38 0.44
CA CYS A 142 -8.72 -11.08 -0.84
C CYS A 142 -9.56 -11.57 -2.04
N ASP A 143 -10.13 -12.76 -1.95
CA ASP A 143 -10.95 -13.34 -3.01
C ASP A 143 -12.21 -12.52 -3.25
N ASN A 144 -12.89 -12.11 -2.18
CA ASN A 144 -14.05 -11.23 -2.26
C ASN A 144 -13.67 -9.89 -2.88
N LEU A 145 -12.55 -9.29 -2.45
CA LEU A 145 -12.07 -8.01 -2.96
C LEU A 145 -11.79 -8.03 -4.47
N ILE A 146 -11.17 -9.11 -4.97
CA ILE A 146 -10.91 -9.29 -6.41
C ILE A 146 -12.21 -9.45 -7.22
N LEU A 147 -13.25 -10.03 -6.63
CA LEU A 147 -14.52 -10.30 -7.30
C LEU A 147 -15.52 -9.13 -7.23
N SER A 148 -15.51 -8.36 -6.15
CA SER A 148 -16.54 -7.36 -5.86
C SER A 148 -16.15 -5.93 -6.23
N GLU A 149 -14.86 -5.60 -6.25
CA GLU A 149 -14.41 -4.22 -6.44
C GLU A 149 -13.81 -4.00 -7.83
N ASP A 150 -14.34 -2.99 -8.52
CA ASP A 150 -13.81 -2.53 -9.81
C ASP A 150 -12.47 -1.78 -9.66
N ASN A 151 -12.26 -1.12 -8.52
CA ASN A 151 -11.04 -0.39 -8.17
C ASN A 151 -10.57 -0.77 -6.76
N ILE A 152 -9.63 -1.71 -6.71
CA ILE A 152 -9.10 -2.29 -5.48
C ILE A 152 -8.31 -1.24 -4.69
N THR A 153 -7.48 -0.45 -5.35
CA THR A 153 -6.67 0.60 -4.71
C THR A 153 -7.56 1.61 -3.99
N GLU A 154 -8.61 2.10 -4.65
CA GLU A 154 -9.55 3.05 -4.05
C GLU A 154 -10.29 2.44 -2.85
N TYR A 155 -10.72 1.18 -2.97
CA TYR A 155 -11.31 0.46 -1.84
C TYR A 155 -10.34 0.39 -0.66
N CYS A 156 -9.10 -0.04 -0.90
CA CYS A 156 -8.05 -0.14 0.12
C CYS A 156 -7.83 1.22 0.79
N GLY A 157 -7.68 2.30 0.00
CA GLY A 157 -7.47 3.66 0.48
C GLY A 157 -8.62 4.16 1.36
N ARG A 158 -9.84 4.05 0.87
CA ARG A 158 -11.04 4.48 1.61
C ARG A 158 -11.20 3.73 2.93
N ASN A 159 -10.82 2.46 3.01
CA ASN A 159 -10.99 1.67 4.21
C ASN A 159 -9.86 1.87 5.23
N ILE A 160 -8.61 2.02 4.78
CA ILE A 160 -7.49 2.29 5.69
C ILE A 160 -7.55 3.71 6.27
N SER A 161 -8.16 4.68 5.57
CA SER A 161 -8.31 6.06 6.06
C SER A 161 -9.46 6.26 7.06
N LYS A 162 -10.26 5.23 7.37
CA LYS A 162 -11.40 5.35 8.31
C LYS A 162 -10.94 5.17 9.76
N ILE A 163 -11.06 6.22 10.56
CA ILE A 163 -10.75 6.19 12.00
C ILE A 163 -11.54 5.10 12.73
N ASP A 164 -12.85 4.97 12.45
CA ASP A 164 -13.67 3.92 13.09
C ASP A 164 -13.16 2.49 12.81
N LYS A 165 -12.58 2.25 11.63
CA LYS A 165 -12.00 0.95 11.29
C LYS A 165 -10.67 0.74 12.02
N TYR A 166 -9.85 1.78 12.12
CA TYR A 166 -8.64 1.76 12.94
C TYR A 166 -8.94 1.45 14.41
N GLU A 167 -9.95 2.10 15.00
CA GLU A 167 -10.35 1.84 16.38
C GLU A 167 -10.82 0.40 16.58
N LYS A 168 -11.62 -0.13 15.65
CA LYS A 168 -12.03 -1.55 15.66
C LYS A 168 -10.85 -2.49 15.52
N TYR A 169 -9.84 -2.14 14.72
CA TYR A 169 -8.63 -2.92 14.60
C TYR A 169 -7.88 -3.01 15.94
N ILE A 170 -7.66 -1.87 16.61
CA ILE A 170 -6.97 -1.82 17.90
C ILE A 170 -7.73 -2.60 18.99
N LEU A 171 -9.06 -2.55 18.99
CA LEU A 171 -9.89 -3.15 20.05
C LEU A 171 -10.25 -4.61 19.79
N ASN A 172 -10.53 -4.98 18.54
CA ASN A 172 -11.15 -6.25 18.16
C ASN A 172 -10.37 -7.03 17.09
N ASN A 173 -9.19 -6.55 16.69
CA ASN A 173 -8.36 -7.17 15.67
C ASN A 173 -9.12 -7.37 14.33
N ASP A 174 -9.73 -6.29 13.84
CA ASP A 174 -10.39 -6.23 12.52
C ASP A 174 -9.43 -6.75 11.42
N LEU A 175 -9.71 -7.98 10.95
CA LEU A 175 -8.83 -8.71 10.04
C LEU A 175 -8.70 -8.02 8.68
N GLU A 176 -9.78 -7.40 8.20
CA GLU A 176 -9.76 -6.65 6.95
C GLU A 176 -8.80 -5.46 7.09
N TYR A 177 -8.96 -4.65 8.15
CA TYR A 177 -8.07 -3.52 8.36
C TYR A 177 -6.61 -3.95 8.57
N GLY A 178 -6.38 -5.04 9.31
CA GLY A 178 -5.03 -5.60 9.51
C GLY A 178 -4.38 -6.03 8.20
N PHE A 179 -5.12 -6.73 7.33
CA PHE A 179 -4.63 -7.14 6.02
C PHE A 179 -4.36 -5.94 5.11
N LEU A 180 -5.29 -4.98 5.03
CA LEU A 180 -5.10 -3.75 4.25
C LEU A 180 -3.87 -2.96 4.73
N SER A 181 -3.67 -2.85 6.05
CA SER A 181 -2.50 -2.19 6.64
C SER A 181 -1.21 -2.86 6.17
N LYS A 182 -1.18 -4.19 6.18
CA LYS A 182 -0.04 -5.00 5.72
C LYS A 182 0.24 -4.78 4.23
N LEU A 183 -0.79 -4.66 3.38
CA LEU A 183 -0.61 -4.34 1.97
C LEU A 183 0.07 -2.97 1.78
N TYR A 184 -0.39 -1.93 2.50
CA TYR A 184 0.22 -0.60 2.44
C TYR A 184 1.64 -0.56 2.99
N GLU A 185 1.97 -1.38 3.99
CA GLU A 185 3.34 -1.50 4.51
C GLU A 185 4.27 -2.19 3.50
N LYS A 186 3.81 -3.26 2.85
CA LYS A 186 4.67 -4.18 2.10
C LYS A 186 4.71 -3.94 0.59
N ILE A 187 3.73 -3.23 0.02
CA ILE A 187 3.66 -2.94 -1.42
C ILE A 187 4.19 -1.51 -1.68
N PRO A 188 5.42 -1.33 -2.18
CA PRO A 188 6.05 -0.01 -2.21
C PRO A 188 5.39 1.01 -3.16
N PHE A 189 4.62 0.53 -4.14
CA PHE A 189 3.90 1.35 -5.10
C PHE A 189 2.42 1.57 -4.72
N LEU A 190 1.95 0.98 -3.62
CA LEU A 190 0.62 1.22 -3.08
C LEU A 190 0.68 2.43 -2.15
N ASN A 191 0.46 3.61 -2.70
CA ASN A 191 0.47 4.86 -1.94
C ASN A 191 -0.94 5.27 -1.52
N LEU A 192 -1.07 5.78 -0.30
CA LEU A 192 -2.29 6.44 0.14
C LEU A 192 -2.44 7.76 -0.61
N SER A 193 -3.38 7.81 -1.55
CA SER A 193 -3.87 9.07 -2.08
C SER A 193 -4.66 9.76 -0.98
N VAL A 194 -3.97 10.56 -0.16
CA VAL A 194 -4.65 11.54 0.68
C VAL A 194 -5.22 12.55 -0.31
N THR A 195 -6.49 12.39 -0.67
CA THR A 195 -7.25 13.54 -1.13
C THR A 195 -7.07 14.58 -0.04
N GLU A 196 -6.50 15.74 -0.39
CA GLU A 196 -6.62 16.93 0.46
C GLU A 196 -8.10 17.00 0.83
N GLN A 197 -8.44 16.58 2.04
CA GLN A 197 -9.78 16.80 2.55
C GLN A 197 -9.96 18.31 2.41
N ASP A 198 -11.04 18.74 1.76
CA ASP A 198 -11.47 20.13 1.81
C ASP A 198 -11.23 20.59 3.24
N LEU A 199 -10.25 21.49 3.42
CA LEU A 199 -9.88 21.98 4.73
C LEU A 199 -11.19 22.30 5.43
N LEU A 200 -11.46 21.63 6.55
CA LEU A 200 -12.69 21.84 7.30
C LEU A 200 -12.90 23.36 7.35
N ASN A 201 -13.97 23.85 6.73
CA ASN A 201 -14.23 25.28 6.72
C ASN A 201 -14.67 25.63 8.14
N LEU A 202 -13.68 25.89 8.99
CA LEU A 202 -13.86 26.19 10.41
C LEU A 202 -14.81 27.36 10.57
N ASP A 203 -14.77 28.33 9.64
CA ASP A 203 -15.67 29.48 9.65
C ASP A 203 -17.13 29.04 9.45
N ASP A 204 -17.41 28.15 8.50
CA ASP A 204 -18.76 27.63 8.27
C ASP A 204 -19.23 26.75 9.43
N MET A 205 -18.33 25.94 10.00
CA MET A 205 -18.63 25.10 11.17
C MET A 205 -18.92 25.94 12.41
N ILE A 206 -18.16 27.02 12.64
CA ILE A 206 -18.39 27.96 13.74
C ILE A 206 -19.71 28.69 13.50
N LYS A 207 -19.93 29.27 12.32
CA LYS A 207 -21.18 29.97 11.96
C LYS A 207 -22.42 29.09 12.09
N SER A 208 -22.32 27.80 11.74
CA SER A 208 -23.45 26.86 11.90
C SER A 208 -23.82 26.55 13.35
N LYS A 209 -22.92 26.82 14.31
CA LYS A 209 -23.12 26.59 15.74
C LYS A 209 -23.51 27.85 16.51
N LEU A 210 -23.37 29.02 15.90
CA LEU A 210 -23.77 30.29 16.50
C LEU A 210 -25.26 30.53 16.28
N THR A 211 -25.91 31.09 17.28
CA THR A 211 -27.27 31.65 17.14
C THR A 211 -27.23 32.92 16.28
N ALA A 212 -28.39 33.40 15.84
CA ALA A 212 -28.50 34.62 15.04
C ALA A 212 -27.92 35.86 15.76
N GLU A 213 -28.08 35.93 17.09
CA GLU A 213 -27.52 37.00 17.92
C GLU A 213 -25.99 36.88 18.01
N GLU A 214 -25.46 35.68 18.26
CA GLU A 214 -24.02 35.44 18.35
C GLU A 214 -23.31 35.63 17.00
N THR A 215 -23.97 35.35 15.88
CA THR A 215 -23.43 35.60 14.53
C THR A 215 -23.31 37.10 14.24
N ASN A 216 -24.29 37.89 14.69
CA ASN A 216 -24.24 39.35 14.58
C ASN A 216 -23.12 39.92 15.47
N LEU A 217 -23.02 39.43 16.71
CA LEU A 217 -21.94 39.81 17.63
C LEU A 217 -20.56 39.46 17.08
N LEU A 218 -20.38 38.26 16.51
CA LEU A 218 -19.13 37.84 15.87
C LEU A 218 -18.72 38.82 14.75
N SER A 219 -19.68 39.20 13.91
CA SER A 219 -19.47 40.16 12.81
C SER A 219 -19.05 41.54 13.33
N GLN A 220 -19.54 41.95 14.50
CA GLN A 220 -19.14 43.20 15.16
C GLN A 220 -17.73 43.09 15.76
N LEU A 221 -17.40 41.96 16.37
CA LEU A 221 -16.09 41.70 16.97
C LEU A 221 -14.96 41.60 15.92
N GLU A 222 -15.24 41.03 14.74
CA GLU A 222 -14.28 40.96 13.63
C GLU A 222 -13.88 42.35 13.09
N LEU A 223 -14.71 43.38 13.31
CA LEU A 223 -14.45 44.76 12.89
C LEU A 223 -13.55 45.52 13.89
N LEU A 224 -13.30 44.96 15.07
CA LEU A 224 -12.47 45.54 16.13
C LEU A 224 -10.98 45.31 15.86
N SER A 225 -10.49 45.90 14.77
CA SER A 225 -9.12 45.70 14.26
C SER A 225 -8.05 46.53 14.99
N ASP A 226 -8.45 47.50 15.81
CA ASP A 226 -7.57 48.47 16.45
C ASP A 226 -8.16 48.98 17.77
N GLU A 227 -7.30 49.51 18.66
CA GLU A 227 -7.68 49.98 20.01
C GLU A 227 -8.78 51.04 19.97
N GLU A 228 -8.78 51.93 18.98
CA GLU A 228 -9.76 53.00 18.87
C GLU A 228 -11.17 52.47 18.61
N LYS A 229 -11.32 51.45 17.76
CA LYS A 229 -12.60 50.77 17.53
C LYS A 229 -13.04 49.94 18.72
N ILE A 230 -12.10 49.32 19.44
CA ILE A 230 -12.37 48.58 20.67
C ILE A 230 -12.95 49.53 21.74
N ASP A 231 -12.31 50.68 21.95
CA ASP A 231 -12.76 51.69 22.92
C ASP A 231 -14.13 52.28 22.56
N GLN A 232 -14.40 52.50 21.27
CA GLN A 232 -15.71 52.95 20.78
C GLN A 232 -16.80 51.91 21.02
N TRP A 233 -16.51 50.62 20.79
CA TRP A 233 -17.45 49.53 21.04
C TRP A 233 -17.73 49.37 22.53
N ILE A 234 -16.70 49.39 23.39
CA ILE A 234 -16.85 49.37 24.86
C ILE A 234 -17.73 50.53 25.32
N SER A 235 -17.48 51.73 24.81
CA SER A 235 -18.29 52.92 25.14
C SER A 235 -19.75 52.78 24.71
N SER A 236 -20.02 52.13 23.58
CA SER A 236 -21.40 51.90 23.10
C SER A 236 -22.20 50.94 23.99
N LEU A 237 -21.53 50.01 24.67
CA LEU A 237 -22.15 49.09 25.63
C LEU A 237 -22.50 49.77 26.96
N GLU A 238 -21.79 50.83 27.34
CA GLU A 238 -22.07 51.59 28.56
C GLU A 238 -23.28 52.52 28.43
N VAL A 239 -23.71 52.84 27.21
CA VAL A 239 -24.86 53.73 26.93
C VAL A 239 -26.21 52.98 26.94
N GLU A 240 -26.21 51.65 26.88
CA GLU A 240 -27.43 50.82 26.90
C GLU A 240 -27.88 50.33 28.30
N LYS A 241 -27.35 50.90 29.40
CA LYS A 241 -27.87 50.70 30.77
C LYS A 241 -28.68 51.88 31.27
#